data_AF-A0A8T2WDY0-F1
#
_entry.id   AF-A0A8T2WDY0-F1
#
_cell.length_a   1.000
_cell.length_b   1.000
_cell.length_c   1.000
_cell.angle_alpha   90.00
_cell.angle_beta   90.00
_cell.angle_gamma   90.00
#
_symmetry.space_group_name_H-M   'P 1'
#
loop_
_entity.id
_entity.type
_entity.pdbx_description
1 polymer ?
#
loop_
_entity_poly.entity_id
_entity_poly.type
_entity_poly.pdbx_seq_one_letter_code
_entity_poly.pdbx_strand_id
1 'polypeptide(L)'
;MSFALRHAARKIARAANSKSSFASSRFQQKRMAGDLPVKPNKWIEEAGTRRENIEREFKWDGRTLIKIALAAGVAPYLIYSYTVKEIDNSDAAAGRPPRDLWGSSK
;
A
#
# COMPACT_ATOMS: atom_id res chain seq x y z
N MET A 1 22.57 66.13 2.92
CA MET A 1 22.86 64.74 3.33
C MET A 1 23.46 63.97 2.15
N SER A 2 24.69 63.49 2.34
CA SER A 2 25.69 63.15 1.33
C SER A 2 25.29 62.01 0.35
N PHE A 3 25.55 62.22 -0.94
CA PHE A 3 25.39 61.26 -2.05
C PHE A 3 26.10 59.92 -1.79
N ALA A 4 27.18 59.94 -0.99
CA ALA A 4 27.96 58.76 -0.63
C ALA A 4 27.15 57.72 0.19
N LEU A 5 26.25 58.20 1.06
CA LEU A 5 25.44 57.33 1.93
C LEU A 5 24.45 56.49 1.11
N ARG A 6 23.86 57.08 0.07
CA ARG A 6 22.91 56.42 -0.84
C ARG A 6 23.58 55.39 -1.74
N HIS A 7 24.88 55.55 -2.00
CA HIS A 7 25.63 54.61 -2.83
C HIS A 7 26.11 53.39 -2.05
N ALA A 8 26.50 53.59 -0.78
CA ALA A 8 26.83 52.52 0.15
C ALA A 8 25.62 51.63 0.45
N ALA A 9 24.46 52.24 0.74
CA ALA A 9 23.22 51.51 1.00
C ALA A 9 22.80 50.60 -0.18
N ARG A 10 22.94 51.08 -1.42
CA ARG A 10 22.64 50.29 -2.63
C ARG A 10 23.59 49.12 -2.86
N LYS A 11 24.88 49.25 -2.51
CA LYS A 11 25.83 48.13 -2.60
C LYS A 11 25.52 47.04 -1.57
N ILE A 12 25.18 47.44 -0.34
CA ILE A 12 24.80 46.50 0.73
C ILE A 12 23.51 45.77 0.36
N ALA A 13 22.50 46.48 -0.15
CA ALA A 13 21.24 45.86 -0.60
C ALA A 13 21.46 44.85 -1.74
N ARG A 14 22.33 45.16 -2.71
CA ARG A 14 22.67 44.22 -3.80
C ARG A 14 23.45 43.00 -3.32
N ALA A 15 24.37 43.17 -2.36
CA ALA A 15 25.12 42.06 -1.76
C ALA A 15 24.25 41.16 -0.87
N ALA A 16 23.21 41.71 -0.24
CA ALA A 16 22.21 40.93 0.48
C ALA A 16 21.32 40.11 -0.48
N ASN A 17 20.97 40.69 -1.64
CA ASN A 17 20.09 40.05 -2.63
C ASN A 17 20.82 39.03 -3.53
N SER A 18 22.15 39.02 -3.59
CA SER A 18 22.91 37.98 -4.31
C SER A 18 23.05 36.67 -3.52
N LYS A 19 22.90 36.72 -2.19
CA LYS A 19 22.92 35.53 -1.33
C LYS A 19 21.59 34.78 -1.35
N SER A 20 20.48 35.45 -1.66
CA SER A 20 19.16 34.80 -1.81
C SER A 20 19.03 34.02 -3.12
N SER A 21 19.72 34.42 -4.20
CA SER A 21 19.69 33.71 -5.48
C SER A 21 20.46 32.38 -5.49
N PHE A 22 21.30 32.12 -4.48
CA PHE A 22 22.08 30.88 -4.36
C PHE A 22 21.36 29.80 -3.54
N ALA A 23 20.27 30.14 -2.85
CA ALA A 23 19.45 29.17 -2.11
C ALA A 23 18.49 28.40 -3.05
N SER A 24 18.14 28.99 -4.20
CA SER A 24 17.20 28.43 -5.18
C SER A 24 17.80 27.32 -6.05
N SER A 25 19.14 27.18 -6.09
CA SER A 25 19.82 26.21 -6.97
C SER A 25 20.04 24.84 -6.32
N ARG A 26 19.82 24.68 -5.00
CA ARG A 26 19.98 23.38 -4.32
C ARG A 26 18.85 22.37 -4.57
N PHE A 27 17.75 22.79 -5.20
CA PHE A 27 16.63 21.91 -5.56
C PHE A 27 16.51 21.69 -7.06
N GLN A 28 17.63 21.68 -7.82
CA GLN A 28 17.62 21.05 -9.13
C GLN A 28 17.47 19.53 -8.94
N GLN A 29 16.22 19.10 -8.78
CA GLN A 29 15.80 17.71 -8.77
C GLN A 29 16.27 17.09 -10.10
N LYS A 30 17.28 16.23 -10.01
CA LYS A 30 17.86 15.52 -11.14
C LYS A 30 16.82 14.51 -11.64
N ARG A 31 16.03 14.93 -12.63
CA ARG A 31 14.99 14.13 -13.26
C ARG A 31 15.64 12.98 -14.04
N MET A 32 15.50 11.75 -13.56
CA MET A 32 15.92 10.55 -14.31
C MET A 32 14.84 10.22 -15.35
N ALA A 33 15.22 9.60 -16.49
CA ALA A 33 14.28 9.30 -17.56
C ALA A 33 13.08 8.48 -17.04
N GLY A 34 11.86 9.03 -17.16
CA GLY A 34 10.64 8.52 -16.52
C GLY A 34 10.03 9.45 -15.45
N ASP A 35 10.68 10.57 -15.14
CA ASP A 35 10.20 11.59 -14.18
C ASP A 35 9.07 12.45 -14.76
N LEU A 36 7.92 11.80 -15.04
CA LEU A 36 6.64 12.48 -15.12
C LEU A 36 6.42 13.20 -13.78
N PRO A 37 5.92 14.44 -13.77
CA PRO A 37 5.68 15.18 -12.53
C PRO A 37 4.59 14.47 -11.70
N VAL A 38 5.00 13.51 -10.87
CA VAL A 38 4.12 12.86 -9.91
C VAL A 38 3.98 13.79 -8.71
N LYS A 39 2.76 14.22 -8.44
CA LYS A 39 2.46 14.98 -7.23
C LYS A 39 2.46 14.01 -6.05
N PRO A 40 3.41 14.10 -5.09
CA PRO A 40 3.41 13.20 -3.95
C PRO A 40 2.14 13.44 -3.13
N ASN A 41 1.43 12.36 -2.82
CA ASN A 41 0.25 12.39 -1.96
C ASN A 41 0.58 11.65 -0.68
N LYS A 42 0.72 12.40 0.42
CA LYS A 42 1.06 11.88 1.75
C LYS A 42 0.23 10.65 2.13
N TRP A 43 -1.09 10.67 1.91
CA TRP A 43 -1.96 9.57 2.30
C TRP A 43 -1.75 8.31 1.46
N ILE A 44 -1.41 8.46 0.17
CA ILE A 44 -1.14 7.33 -0.72
C ILE A 44 0.22 6.71 -0.39
N GLU A 45 1.24 7.55 -0.19
CA GLU A 45 2.59 7.09 0.17
C GLU A 45 2.60 6.39 1.54
N GLU A 46 1.90 6.95 2.54
CA GLU A 46 1.78 6.31 3.87
C GLU A 46 1.00 4.99 3.80
N ALA A 47 -0.09 4.94 3.03
CA ALA A 47 -0.85 3.71 2.86
C ALA A 47 -0.05 2.62 2.13
N GLY A 48 0.73 2.99 1.11
CA GLY A 48 1.65 2.08 0.40
C GLY A 48 2.73 1.55 1.34
N THR A 49 3.44 2.47 2.01
CA THR A 49 4.49 2.15 2.99
C THR A 49 3.99 1.22 4.09
N ARG A 50 2.78 1.43 4.59
CA ARG A 50 2.19 0.60 5.64
C ARG A 50 1.85 -0.81 5.16
N ARG A 51 1.42 -0.98 3.91
CA ARG A 51 1.14 -2.31 3.33
C ARG A 51 2.41 -3.11 3.11
N GLU A 52 3.45 -2.44 2.63
CA GLU A 52 4.79 -3.05 2.46
C GLU A 52 5.39 -3.49 3.80
N ASN A 53 5.14 -2.73 4.86
CA ASN A 53 5.68 -2.99 6.19
C ASN A 53 4.67 -3.61 7.18
N ILE A 54 3.59 -4.23 6.68
CA ILE A 54 2.50 -4.75 7.53
C ILE A 54 2.99 -5.79 8.54
N GLU A 55 4.07 -6.50 8.21
CA GLU A 55 4.72 -7.50 9.07
C GLU A 55 5.18 -6.92 10.41
N ARG A 56 5.56 -5.63 10.45
CA ARG A 56 6.00 -4.96 11.67
C ARG A 56 4.85 -4.60 12.61
N GLU A 57 3.64 -4.45 12.06
CA GLU A 57 2.44 -4.11 12.81
C GLU A 57 1.61 -5.33 13.20
N PHE A 58 1.81 -6.46 12.51
CA PHE A 58 1.08 -7.69 12.75
C PHE A 58 1.36 -8.26 14.14
N LYS A 59 0.31 -8.74 14.81
CA LYS A 59 0.40 -9.35 16.14
C LYS A 59 -0.43 -10.62 16.19
N TRP A 60 0.14 -11.63 16.84
CA TRP A 60 -0.57 -12.86 17.19
C TRP A 60 -1.44 -12.63 18.42
N ASP A 61 -2.59 -11.98 18.22
CA ASP A 61 -3.62 -11.85 19.24
C ASP A 61 -4.75 -12.88 19.00
N GLY A 62 -5.56 -13.12 20.04
CA GLY A 62 -6.67 -14.08 19.95
C GLY A 62 -7.66 -13.71 18.83
N ARG A 63 -7.88 -12.41 18.57
CA ARG A 63 -8.77 -11.95 17.50
C ARG A 63 -8.23 -12.29 16.11
N THR A 64 -6.94 -12.10 15.87
CA THR A 64 -6.29 -12.43 14.60
C THR A 64 -6.25 -13.94 14.39
N LEU A 65 -5.95 -14.70 15.44
CA LEU A 65 -5.99 -16.16 15.38
C LEU A 65 -7.39 -16.68 15.04
N ILE A 66 -8.45 -16.15 15.66
CA ILE A 66 -9.83 -16.52 15.32
C ILE A 66 -10.15 -16.19 13.85
N LYS A 67 -9.76 -15.01 13.37
CA LYS A 67 -9.96 -14.63 11.96
C LYS A 67 -9.26 -15.59 11.00
N ILE A 68 -8.01 -15.95 11.30
CA ILE A 68 -7.25 -16.92 10.50
C ILE A 68 -7.91 -18.28 10.53
N ALA A 69 -8.31 -18.78 11.71
CA ALA A 69 -8.97 -20.08 11.85
C ALA A 69 -10.30 -20.15 11.07
N LEU A 70 -11.09 -19.07 11.10
CA LEU A 70 -12.33 -18.99 10.35
C LEU A 70 -12.07 -18.93 8.83
N ALA A 71 -11.15 -18.08 8.38
CA ALA A 71 -10.91 -17.85 6.96
C ALA A 71 -10.16 -19.01 6.29
N ALA A 72 -9.14 -19.56 6.94
CA ALA A 72 -8.27 -20.60 6.38
C ALA A 72 -8.68 -22.02 6.76
N GLY A 73 -9.49 -22.20 7.82
CA GLY A 73 -9.96 -23.51 8.27
C GLY A 73 -11.44 -23.72 8.02
N VAL A 74 -12.28 -23.00 8.77
CA VAL A 74 -13.73 -23.24 8.80
C VAL A 74 -14.37 -22.97 7.43
N ALA A 75 -14.09 -21.83 6.81
CA ALA A 75 -14.67 -21.46 5.52
C ALA A 75 -14.38 -22.50 4.41
N PRO A 76 -13.12 -22.87 4.11
CA PRO A 76 -12.85 -23.85 3.07
C PRO A 76 -13.40 -25.25 3.41
N TYR A 77 -13.36 -25.65 4.68
CA TYR A 77 -13.95 -26.92 5.12
C TYR A 77 -15.45 -26.98 4.83
N LEU A 78 -16.20 -25.94 5.21
CA LEU A 78 -17.64 -25.88 4.97
C LEU A 78 -17.94 -25.87 3.47
N ILE A 79 -17.28 -25.01 2.69
CA ILE A 79 -17.46 -24.94 1.24
C ILE A 79 -17.24 -26.31 0.60
N TYR A 80 -16.17 -27.00 0.96
CA TYR A 80 -15.87 -28.33 0.45
C TYR A 80 -16.95 -29.35 0.84
N SER A 81 -17.29 -29.43 2.12
CA SER A 81 -18.28 -30.39 2.63
C SER A 81 -19.67 -30.22 1.99
N TYR A 82 -20.11 -28.97 1.80
CA TYR A 82 -21.38 -28.70 1.12
C TYR A 82 -21.32 -29.05 -0.36
N THR A 83 -20.18 -28.78 -1.02
CA THR A 83 -19.99 -29.13 -2.42
C THR A 83 -20.03 -30.64 -2.63
N VAL A 84 -19.34 -31.43 -1.79
CA VAL A 84 -19.36 -32.89 -1.85
C VAL A 84 -20.78 -33.42 -1.66
N LYS A 85 -21.49 -32.93 -0.64
CA LYS A 85 -22.88 -33.33 -0.38
C LYS A 85 -23.81 -33.02 -1.56
N GLU A 86 -23.64 -31.86 -2.20
CA GLU A 86 -24.44 -31.49 -3.36
C GLU A 86 -24.15 -32.37 -4.57
N ILE A 87 -22.89 -32.74 -4.78
CA ILE A 87 -22.49 -33.68 -5.84
C ILE A 87 -23.12 -35.05 -5.58
N ASP A 88 -23.03 -35.57 -4.35
CA ASP A 88 -23.61 -36.86 -3.98
C ASP A 88 -25.13 -36.87 -4.20
N ASN A 89 -25.84 -35.82 -3.78
CA ASN A 89 -27.27 -35.66 -4.01
C ASN A 89 -27.62 -35.64 -5.50
N SER A 90 -26.82 -34.92 -6.29
CA SER A 90 -27.02 -34.79 -7.74
C SER A 90 -26.78 -36.11 -8.47
N ASP A 91 -25.72 -36.84 -8.09
CA ASP A 91 -25.41 -38.14 -8.69
C ASP A 91 -26.45 -39.19 -8.28
N ALA A 92 -26.92 -39.18 -7.02
CA ALA A 92 -28.01 -40.04 -6.56
C ALA A 92 -29.32 -39.78 -7.32
N ALA A 93 -29.69 -38.51 -7.52
CA ALA A 93 -30.86 -38.12 -8.31
C ALA A 93 -30.73 -38.55 -9.79
N ALA A 94 -29.51 -38.59 -10.32
CA ALA A 94 -29.22 -39.05 -11.68
C ALA A 94 -29.01 -40.57 -11.80
N GLY A 95 -29.10 -41.33 -10.70
CA GLY A 95 -28.84 -42.78 -10.68
C GLY A 95 -27.38 -43.16 -10.98
N ARG A 96 -26.44 -42.25 -10.74
CA ARG A 96 -25.00 -42.48 -10.92
C ARG A 96 -24.36 -43.01 -9.64
N PRO A 97 -23.29 -43.82 -9.73
CA PRO A 97 -22.54 -44.24 -8.55
C PRO A 97 -21.85 -43.03 -7.88
N PRO A 98 -21.70 -43.05 -6.54
CA PRO A 98 -21.05 -41.97 -5.79
C PRO A 98 -19.58 -41.84 -6.20
N ARG A 99 -19.09 -40.60 -6.22
CA ARG A 99 -17.70 -40.29 -6.61
C ARG A 99 -16.74 -40.52 -5.46
N ASP A 100 -15.47 -40.75 -5.79
CA ASP A 100 -14.40 -40.82 -4.79
C ASP A 100 -13.95 -39.42 -4.35
N LEU A 101 -14.78 -38.80 -3.51
CA LEU A 101 -14.46 -37.53 -2.87
C LEU A 101 -14.30 -37.75 -1.36
N TRP A 102 -13.46 -36.94 -0.74
CA TRP A 102 -13.23 -37.04 0.70
C TRP A 102 -14.52 -36.68 1.45
N GLY A 103 -15.05 -37.63 2.23
CA GLY A 103 -16.30 -37.45 2.96
C GLY A 103 -17.58 -37.67 2.13
N SER A 104 -17.46 -38.19 0.90
CA SER A 104 -18.60 -38.64 0.10
C SER A 104 -19.22 -39.92 0.68
N SER A 105 -20.53 -40.10 0.48
CA SER A 105 -21.34 -41.21 1.02
C SER A 105 -21.12 -42.56 0.33
N LYS A 106 -19.92 -42.82 -0.19
CA LYS A 106 -19.53 -44.07 -0.87
C LYS A 106 -20.00 -45.33 -0.16
#